data_AF-E7QXY7-F1
#
_entry.id   AF-E7QXY7-F1
#
_cell.length_a   1.000
_cell.length_b   1.000
_cell.length_c   1.000
_cell.angle_alpha   90.00
_cell.angle_beta   90.00
_cell.angle_gamma   90.00
#
_symmetry.space_group_name_H-M   'P 1'
#
loop_
_entity.id
_entity.type
_entity.pdbx_description
1 polymer ?
#
loop_
_entity_poly.entity_id
_entity_poly.type
_entity_poly.pdbx_seq_one_letter_code
_entity_poly.pdbx_strand_id
1 'polypeptide(L)'
;MDGTLRDDEVHVGGDARQRYYDSRGYGRPLGGNEVAFSRVEAAHLLLRGDLDSVDGNDFRAFLQESTGNGFASRFLVYADLRERGFYLSPDREGWVSDARTDSDFVVYPRGSGPWDDEVLYRIRVASERETVPVSELGDTVLAIVDEESEITYFETDRVDVRGTTDHDVPTDLSGSLIADRVLLWNPPDELHGKSFYGQQMGGRDATGILQLSLVEAAHLVAEGNLSVDGGYEKIVERGEEVEGDRFDRRLLVYRTLRDRGVVPKTGFKFGADFRTYADVESVENLGHSEFLIRVLRDGHEFSPRDLALDVRLAHGVRKRMVFALVTDNERIDTWLSVTRLTP
;
A
#
# COMPACT_ATOMS: atom_id res chain seq x y z
N MET A 1 -40.86 4.16 -9.36
CA MET A 1 -40.54 3.75 -10.73
C MET A 1 -40.10 2.30 -10.69
N ASP A 2 -40.49 1.50 -11.66
CA ASP A 2 -40.05 0.11 -11.79
C ASP A 2 -38.92 0.01 -12.82
N GLY A 3 -37.94 -0.84 -12.54
CA GLY A 3 -36.87 -1.19 -13.46
C GLY A 3 -37.05 -2.57 -14.08
N THR A 4 -36.38 -2.80 -15.20
CA THR A 4 -36.31 -4.10 -15.86
C THR A 4 -34.85 -4.50 -16.00
N LEU A 5 -34.50 -5.70 -15.53
CA LEU A 5 -33.16 -6.24 -15.70
C LEU A 5 -32.97 -6.69 -17.15
N ARG A 6 -31.94 -6.18 -17.81
CA ARG A 6 -31.49 -6.61 -19.12
C ARG A 6 -30.00 -6.90 -19.01
N ASP A 7 -29.64 -8.17 -19.21
CA ASP A 7 -28.29 -8.67 -18.99
C ASP A 7 -27.78 -8.36 -17.56
N ASP A 8 -26.88 -7.38 -17.42
CA ASP A 8 -26.30 -6.93 -16.14
C ASP A 8 -26.67 -5.48 -15.78
N GLU A 9 -27.66 -4.92 -16.45
CA GLU A 9 -28.11 -3.54 -16.26
C GLU A 9 -29.60 -3.48 -15.94
N VAL A 10 -29.98 -2.56 -15.05
CA VAL A 10 -31.37 -2.27 -14.74
C VAL A 10 -31.79 -1.04 -15.51
N HIS A 11 -32.70 -1.21 -16.46
CA HIS A 11 -33.19 -0.14 -17.32
C HIS A 11 -34.43 0.50 -16.71
N VAL A 12 -34.45 1.84 -16.67
CA VAL A 12 -35.59 2.61 -16.20
C VAL A 12 -35.88 3.74 -17.20
N GLY A 13 -37.15 3.86 -17.60
CA GLY A 13 -37.64 4.88 -18.54
C GLY A 13 -38.44 6.00 -17.88
N GLY A 14 -39.23 6.73 -18.66
CA GLY A 14 -40.05 7.84 -18.15
C GLY A 14 -39.27 9.16 -18.05
N ASP A 15 -39.06 9.66 -16.83
CA ASP A 15 -38.23 10.83 -16.48
C ASP A 15 -36.95 10.43 -15.72
N ALA A 16 -36.53 9.17 -15.85
CA ALA A 16 -35.42 8.59 -15.12
C ALA A 16 -34.10 9.36 -15.30
N ARG A 17 -33.82 9.83 -16.52
CA ARG A 17 -32.62 10.64 -16.79
C ARG A 17 -32.54 11.87 -15.91
N GLN A 18 -33.59 12.68 -15.90
CA GLN A 18 -33.63 13.91 -15.12
C GLN A 18 -33.61 13.62 -13.62
N ARG A 19 -34.36 12.58 -13.20
CA ARG A 19 -34.54 12.24 -11.78
C ARG A 19 -33.33 11.58 -11.13
N TYR A 20 -32.56 10.79 -11.88
CA TYR A 20 -31.49 9.96 -11.30
C TYR A 20 -30.10 10.32 -11.83
N TYR A 21 -29.94 10.54 -13.14
CA TYR A 21 -28.65 10.91 -13.70
C TYR A 21 -28.39 12.40 -13.48
N ASP A 22 -29.11 13.29 -14.17
CA ASP A 22 -28.79 14.73 -14.20
C ASP A 22 -28.78 15.39 -12.80
N SER A 23 -29.60 14.91 -11.87
CA SER A 23 -29.74 15.51 -10.53
C SER A 23 -28.94 14.81 -9.43
N ARG A 24 -28.53 13.55 -9.63
CA ARG A 24 -27.98 12.70 -8.55
C ARG A 24 -26.82 11.79 -8.97
N GLY A 25 -26.44 11.82 -10.24
CA GLY A 25 -25.31 11.06 -10.79
C GLY A 25 -25.46 9.55 -10.69
N TYR A 26 -26.65 8.99 -10.88
CA TYR A 26 -26.87 7.54 -10.94
C TYR A 26 -26.98 7.05 -12.39
N GLY A 27 -26.34 5.92 -12.66
CA GLY A 27 -26.44 5.20 -13.91
C GLY A 27 -25.72 5.89 -15.05
N ARG A 28 -25.98 5.40 -16.26
CA ARG A 28 -25.56 6.03 -17.51
C ARG A 28 -26.78 6.33 -18.39
N PRO A 29 -26.82 7.50 -19.05
CA PRO A 29 -27.88 7.79 -20.02
C PRO A 29 -27.83 6.80 -21.18
N LEU A 30 -29.01 6.39 -21.63
CA LEU A 30 -29.19 5.65 -22.88
C LEU A 30 -29.64 6.62 -23.97
N GLY A 31 -30.78 6.35 -24.62
CA GLY A 31 -31.47 7.28 -25.50
C GLY A 31 -32.63 7.98 -24.81
N GLY A 32 -32.88 9.24 -25.16
CA GLY A 32 -34.00 10.01 -24.62
C GLY A 32 -33.91 10.23 -23.11
N ASN A 33 -34.94 9.79 -22.38
CA ASN A 33 -35.05 9.92 -20.92
C ASN A 33 -34.76 8.61 -20.16
N GLU A 34 -34.24 7.60 -20.85
CA GLU A 34 -33.92 6.31 -20.23
C GLU A 34 -32.51 6.31 -19.60
N VAL A 35 -32.38 5.58 -18.50
CA VAL A 35 -31.11 5.36 -17.79
C VAL A 35 -30.92 3.87 -17.55
N ALA A 36 -29.69 3.41 -17.70
CA ALA A 36 -29.26 2.10 -17.21
C ALA A 36 -28.53 2.27 -15.88
N PHE A 37 -28.90 1.47 -14.88
CA PHE A 37 -28.18 1.33 -13.62
C PHE A 37 -27.39 0.03 -13.61
N SER A 38 -26.22 0.03 -12.99
CA SER A 38 -25.61 -1.21 -12.51
C SER A 38 -26.45 -1.84 -11.41
N ARG A 39 -26.25 -3.14 -11.16
CA ARG A 39 -26.95 -3.82 -10.05
C ARG A 39 -26.72 -3.16 -8.69
N VAL A 40 -25.51 -2.63 -8.45
CA VAL A 40 -25.19 -1.96 -7.18
C VAL A 40 -25.94 -0.64 -7.05
N GLU A 41 -26.00 0.16 -8.11
CA GLU A 41 -26.79 1.39 -8.15
C GLU A 41 -28.28 1.10 -7.94
N ALA A 42 -28.83 0.09 -8.61
CA ALA A 42 -30.22 -0.32 -8.48
C ALA A 42 -30.55 -0.81 -7.07
N ALA A 43 -29.69 -1.64 -6.47
CA ALA A 43 -29.85 -2.08 -5.08
C ALA A 43 -29.89 -0.90 -4.11
N HIS A 44 -29.03 0.10 -4.31
CA HIS A 44 -29.03 1.30 -3.46
C HIS A 44 -30.29 2.15 -3.64
N LEU A 45 -30.79 2.29 -4.87
CA LEU A 45 -32.05 2.99 -5.13
C LEU A 45 -33.27 2.25 -4.55
N LEU A 46 -33.30 0.92 -4.63
CA LEU A 46 -34.33 0.08 -3.97
C LEU A 46 -34.26 0.22 -2.44
N LEU A 47 -33.06 0.17 -1.84
CA LEU A 47 -32.87 0.36 -0.40
C LEU A 47 -33.45 1.70 0.07
N ARG A 48 -33.27 2.76 -0.71
CA ARG A 48 -33.78 4.10 -0.42
C ARG A 48 -35.27 4.30 -0.71
N GLY A 49 -35.92 3.34 -1.36
CA GLY A 49 -37.28 3.51 -1.90
C GLY A 49 -37.37 4.54 -3.03
N ASP A 50 -36.23 4.85 -3.66
CA ASP A 50 -36.16 5.73 -4.82
C ASP A 50 -36.56 4.99 -6.11
N LEU A 51 -36.34 3.67 -6.14
CA LEU A 51 -36.85 2.71 -7.12
C LEU A 51 -37.82 1.76 -6.41
N ASP A 52 -38.95 1.42 -7.03
CA ASP A 52 -40.01 0.63 -6.40
C ASP A 52 -39.73 -0.87 -6.48
N SER A 53 -39.38 -1.36 -7.68
CA SER A 53 -39.02 -2.75 -7.93
C SER A 53 -38.12 -2.91 -9.16
N VAL A 54 -37.47 -4.06 -9.29
CA VAL A 54 -36.80 -4.50 -10.53
C VAL A 54 -37.38 -5.84 -10.93
N ASP A 55 -38.06 -5.92 -12.09
CA ASP A 55 -38.81 -7.11 -12.52
C ASP A 55 -39.79 -7.63 -11.45
N GLY A 56 -40.38 -6.72 -10.67
CA GLY A 56 -41.29 -7.05 -9.57
C GLY A 56 -40.59 -7.43 -8.25
N ASN A 57 -39.26 -7.50 -8.23
CA ASN A 57 -38.49 -7.76 -7.03
C ASN A 57 -38.24 -6.47 -6.24
N ASP A 58 -38.60 -6.49 -4.95
CA ASP A 58 -38.24 -5.45 -3.98
C ASP A 58 -36.75 -5.54 -3.61
N PHE A 59 -36.27 -4.63 -2.75
CA PHE A 59 -34.87 -4.62 -2.30
C PHE A 59 -34.41 -5.99 -1.77
N ARG A 60 -35.24 -6.65 -0.96
CA ARG A 60 -34.87 -7.92 -0.33
C ARG A 60 -34.71 -9.02 -1.38
N ALA A 61 -35.69 -9.18 -2.26
CA ALA A 61 -35.65 -10.18 -3.32
C ALA A 61 -34.48 -9.90 -4.29
N PHE A 62 -34.30 -8.63 -4.69
CA PHE A 62 -33.22 -8.22 -5.59
C PHE A 62 -31.83 -8.48 -5.01
N LEU A 63 -31.63 -8.21 -3.71
CA LEU A 63 -30.37 -8.49 -3.02
C LEU A 63 -30.08 -9.98 -2.94
N GLN A 64 -31.10 -10.81 -2.68
CA GLN A 64 -30.96 -12.28 -2.61
C GLN A 64 -30.62 -12.92 -3.96
N GLU A 65 -31.10 -12.34 -5.06
CA GLU A 65 -30.80 -12.82 -6.42
C GLU A 65 -29.45 -12.33 -6.95
N SER A 66 -28.93 -11.23 -6.41
CA SER A 66 -27.65 -10.64 -6.80
C SER A 66 -26.47 -11.42 -6.19
N THR A 67 -26.18 -12.60 -6.76
CA THR A 67 -25.25 -13.61 -6.22
C THR A 67 -23.83 -13.59 -6.84
N GLY A 68 -23.41 -12.46 -7.42
CA GLY A 68 -22.07 -12.33 -8.00
C GLY A 68 -20.96 -12.24 -6.93
N ASN A 69 -19.77 -12.75 -7.25
CA ASN A 69 -18.58 -12.60 -6.40
C ASN A 69 -18.38 -11.13 -6.01
N GLY A 70 -18.27 -10.86 -4.71
CA GLY A 70 -18.04 -9.51 -4.16
C GLY A 70 -19.22 -8.54 -4.25
N PHE A 71 -20.42 -8.94 -4.72
CA PHE A 71 -21.55 -8.02 -4.87
C PHE A 71 -21.93 -7.34 -3.55
N ALA A 72 -22.05 -8.12 -2.47
CA ALA A 72 -22.41 -7.60 -1.15
C ALA A 72 -21.39 -6.55 -0.66
N SER A 73 -20.09 -6.84 -0.77
CA SER A 73 -19.03 -5.89 -0.39
C SER A 73 -19.07 -4.63 -1.24
N ARG A 74 -19.22 -4.74 -2.57
CA ARG A 74 -19.37 -3.58 -3.46
C ARG A 74 -20.58 -2.73 -3.12
N PHE A 75 -21.71 -3.37 -2.81
CA PHE A 75 -22.92 -2.68 -2.39
C PHE A 75 -22.73 -1.91 -1.08
N LEU A 76 -22.10 -2.51 -0.08
CA LEU A 76 -21.81 -1.85 1.20
C LEU A 76 -20.92 -0.62 1.02
N VAL A 77 -19.83 -0.75 0.25
CA VAL A 77 -18.93 0.37 -0.07
C VAL A 77 -19.67 1.47 -0.84
N TYR A 78 -20.48 1.10 -1.83
CA TYR A 78 -21.27 2.07 -2.59
C TYR A 78 -22.25 2.84 -1.70
N ALA A 79 -22.95 2.14 -0.80
CA ALA A 79 -23.88 2.75 0.13
C ALA A 79 -23.19 3.69 1.13
N ASP A 80 -22.07 3.28 1.73
CA ASP A 80 -21.29 4.12 2.67
C ASP A 80 -20.79 5.41 1.98
N LEU A 81 -20.23 5.31 0.77
CA LEU A 81 -19.77 6.51 0.04
C LEU A 81 -20.93 7.43 -0.36
N ARG A 82 -22.08 6.87 -0.77
CA ARG A 82 -23.31 7.66 -1.03
C ARG A 82 -23.83 8.34 0.23
N GLU A 83 -23.78 7.68 1.38
CA GLU A 83 -24.17 8.26 2.68
C GLU A 83 -23.25 9.42 3.08
N ARG A 84 -21.94 9.31 2.78
CA ARG A 84 -20.94 10.39 2.96
C ARG A 84 -21.07 11.55 1.96
N GLY A 85 -22.07 11.49 1.07
CA GLY A 85 -22.40 12.55 0.13
C GLY A 85 -21.58 12.52 -1.16
N PHE A 86 -20.86 11.44 -1.46
CA PHE A 86 -20.15 11.31 -2.72
C PHE A 86 -21.08 10.90 -3.86
N TYR A 87 -20.75 11.36 -5.06
CA TYR A 87 -21.20 10.70 -6.28
C TYR A 87 -20.13 9.73 -6.72
N LEU A 88 -20.58 8.60 -7.28
CA LEU A 88 -19.69 7.57 -7.77
C LEU A 88 -20.38 6.75 -8.85
N SER A 89 -19.56 6.22 -9.74
CA SER A 89 -19.97 5.39 -10.86
C SER A 89 -19.19 4.08 -10.84
N PRO A 90 -19.79 2.97 -11.28
CA PRO A 90 -19.05 1.77 -11.70
C PRO A 90 -17.87 2.14 -12.60
N ASP A 91 -16.68 1.64 -12.29
CA ASP A 91 -15.49 1.81 -13.13
C ASP A 91 -15.52 0.80 -14.28
N ARG A 92 -16.41 1.04 -15.24
CA ARG A 92 -16.62 0.15 -16.38
C ARG A 92 -17.02 0.94 -17.61
N GLU A 93 -16.82 0.32 -18.77
CA GLU A 93 -17.19 0.89 -20.06
C GLU A 93 -18.67 1.33 -20.05
N GLY A 94 -18.93 2.53 -20.59
CA GLY A 94 -20.25 3.14 -20.63
C GLY A 94 -20.61 4.01 -19.43
N TRP A 95 -19.97 3.82 -18.27
CA TRP A 95 -20.10 4.74 -17.13
C TRP A 95 -19.00 5.78 -17.10
N VAL A 96 -17.77 5.36 -17.40
CA VAL A 96 -16.57 6.21 -17.41
C VAL A 96 -15.79 6.02 -18.70
N SER A 97 -15.10 7.06 -19.16
CA SER A 97 -14.41 7.10 -20.46
C SER A 97 -13.08 6.35 -20.46
N ASP A 98 -12.42 6.26 -19.32
CA ASP A 98 -11.12 5.64 -19.10
C ASP A 98 -11.23 4.47 -18.09
N ALA A 99 -12.19 3.58 -18.36
CA ALA A 99 -12.51 2.47 -17.47
C ALA A 99 -11.29 1.56 -17.20
N ARG A 100 -11.11 1.22 -15.92
CA ARG A 100 -10.04 0.33 -15.44
C ARG A 100 -10.61 -1.02 -15.02
N THR A 101 -9.85 -2.09 -15.25
CA THR A 101 -10.25 -3.46 -14.86
C THR A 101 -9.84 -3.82 -13.44
N ASP A 102 -9.01 -3.01 -12.79
CA ASP A 102 -8.43 -3.24 -11.47
C ASP A 102 -9.10 -2.42 -10.35
N SER A 103 -10.16 -1.67 -10.68
CA SER A 103 -11.02 -0.92 -9.74
C SER A 103 -12.51 -1.17 -10.03
N ASP A 104 -13.34 -0.97 -9.01
CA ASP A 104 -14.79 -1.19 -9.05
C ASP A 104 -15.59 0.11 -9.21
N PHE A 105 -15.11 1.21 -8.61
CA PHE A 105 -15.80 2.50 -8.64
C PHE A 105 -14.86 3.67 -8.92
N VAL A 106 -15.40 4.67 -9.61
CA VAL A 106 -14.86 6.02 -9.70
C VAL A 106 -15.67 6.91 -8.78
N VAL A 107 -15.01 7.61 -7.86
CA VAL A 107 -15.60 8.56 -6.91
C VAL A 107 -15.21 9.96 -7.32
N TYR A 108 -16.18 10.85 -7.37
CA TYR A 108 -15.98 12.24 -7.80
C TYR A 108 -15.78 13.17 -6.60
N PRO A 109 -15.04 14.29 -6.74
CA PRO A 109 -14.97 15.33 -5.73
C PRO A 109 -16.37 15.84 -5.35
N ARG A 110 -16.53 16.28 -4.09
CA ARG A 110 -17.82 16.82 -3.64
C ARG A 110 -18.19 18.08 -4.43
N GLY A 111 -19.39 18.08 -5.01
CA GLY A 111 -19.88 19.14 -5.89
C GLY A 111 -19.70 18.83 -7.39
N SER A 112 -18.92 17.78 -7.70
CA SER A 112 -18.73 17.24 -9.05
C SER A 112 -19.51 15.93 -9.22
N GLY A 113 -19.55 15.38 -10.44
CA GLY A 113 -20.25 14.14 -10.73
C GLY A 113 -19.81 13.47 -12.03
N PRO A 114 -20.56 12.46 -12.51
CA PRO A 114 -20.22 11.68 -13.70
C PRO A 114 -20.25 12.45 -15.03
N TRP A 115 -20.62 13.72 -15.00
CA TRP A 115 -20.56 14.66 -16.13
C TRP A 115 -19.29 15.51 -16.12
N ASP A 116 -18.50 15.44 -15.05
CA ASP A 116 -17.22 16.11 -14.91
C ASP A 116 -16.07 15.11 -15.18
N ASP A 117 -14.91 15.61 -15.63
CA ASP A 117 -13.74 14.77 -15.94
C ASP A 117 -12.85 14.50 -14.71
N GLU A 118 -13.17 15.06 -13.53
CA GLU A 118 -12.34 14.98 -12.34
C GLU A 118 -12.66 13.74 -11.48
N VAL A 119 -11.67 12.87 -11.31
CA VAL A 119 -11.74 11.70 -10.43
C VAL A 119 -11.02 11.99 -9.12
N LEU A 120 -11.73 11.82 -8.00
CA LEU A 120 -11.13 11.95 -6.67
C LEU A 120 -10.46 10.65 -6.25
N TYR A 121 -11.19 9.53 -6.31
CA TYR A 121 -10.66 8.20 -5.98
C TYR A 121 -11.12 7.18 -7.02
N ARG A 122 -10.24 6.23 -7.31
CA ARG A 122 -10.65 4.93 -7.83
C ARG A 122 -10.67 3.95 -6.67
N ILE A 123 -11.78 3.24 -6.49
CA ILE A 123 -11.99 2.31 -5.38
C ILE A 123 -11.90 0.90 -5.92
N ARG A 124 -11.07 0.09 -5.29
CA ARG A 124 -11.08 -1.37 -5.40
C ARG A 124 -11.67 -1.95 -4.13
N VAL A 125 -12.64 -2.85 -4.25
CA VAL A 125 -13.34 -3.47 -3.12
C VAL A 125 -12.84 -4.90 -2.95
N ALA A 126 -12.53 -5.26 -1.70
CA ALA A 126 -12.18 -6.63 -1.33
C ALA A 126 -12.90 -7.03 -0.04
N SER A 127 -13.35 -8.27 0.07
CA SER A 127 -13.67 -8.85 1.38
C SER A 127 -12.37 -9.07 2.18
N GLU A 128 -12.45 -9.01 3.51
CA GLU A 128 -11.33 -9.36 4.39
C GLU A 128 -10.74 -10.76 4.17
N ARG A 129 -11.53 -11.66 3.54
CA ARG A 129 -11.17 -13.07 3.27
C ARG A 129 -10.58 -13.29 1.87
N GLU A 130 -10.63 -12.27 1.03
CA GLU A 130 -10.04 -12.32 -0.30
C GLU A 130 -8.53 -12.10 -0.23
N THR A 131 -7.84 -12.45 -1.31
CA THR A 131 -6.42 -12.15 -1.49
C THR A 131 -6.29 -10.97 -2.43
N VAL A 132 -5.39 -10.04 -2.13
CA VAL A 132 -5.18 -8.82 -2.92
C VAL A 132 -3.78 -8.84 -3.53
N PRO A 133 -3.65 -9.21 -4.82
CA PRO A 133 -2.41 -9.06 -5.58
C PRO A 133 -1.84 -7.65 -5.49
N VAL A 134 -0.54 -7.54 -5.23
CA VAL A 134 0.13 -6.24 -5.14
C VAL A 134 0.13 -5.48 -6.47
N SER A 135 0.03 -6.17 -7.59
CA SER A 135 -0.07 -5.59 -8.94
C SER A 135 -1.33 -4.74 -9.14
N GLU A 136 -2.33 -4.92 -8.30
CA GLU A 136 -3.61 -4.19 -8.36
C GLU A 136 -3.64 -2.98 -7.41
N LEU A 137 -2.50 -2.64 -6.81
CA LEU A 137 -2.32 -1.52 -5.88
C LEU A 137 -1.35 -0.48 -6.46
N GLY A 138 -1.35 0.72 -5.88
CA GLY A 138 -0.36 1.77 -6.14
C GLY A 138 -0.88 3.02 -6.83
N ASP A 139 -2.15 3.04 -7.25
CA ASP A 139 -2.87 4.21 -7.77
C ASP A 139 -4.39 4.00 -7.58
N THR A 140 -4.77 3.51 -6.41
CA THR A 140 -6.17 3.17 -6.07
C THR A 140 -6.38 3.22 -4.56
N VAL A 141 -7.62 3.42 -4.14
CA VAL A 141 -8.06 3.21 -2.76
C VAL A 141 -8.62 1.80 -2.62
N LEU A 142 -8.05 1.02 -1.71
CA LEU A 142 -8.56 -0.30 -1.35
C LEU A 142 -9.60 -0.16 -0.23
N ALA A 143 -10.84 -0.54 -0.50
CA ALA A 143 -11.92 -0.63 0.47
C ALA A 143 -12.09 -2.09 0.92
N ILE A 144 -11.71 -2.37 2.16
CA ILE A 144 -11.82 -3.70 2.75
C ILE A 144 -13.10 -3.78 3.58
N VAL A 145 -13.94 -4.76 3.28
CA VAL A 145 -15.18 -5.04 4.02
C VAL A 145 -14.99 -6.28 4.88
N ASP A 146 -15.18 -6.16 6.19
CA ASP A 146 -15.06 -7.27 7.13
C ASP A 146 -16.34 -8.09 7.29
N GLU A 147 -16.30 -9.14 8.11
CA GLU A 147 -17.45 -10.00 8.38
C GLU A 147 -18.60 -9.32 9.14
N GLU A 148 -18.34 -8.20 9.81
CA GLU A 148 -19.34 -7.38 10.51
C GLU A 148 -19.86 -6.23 9.64
N SER A 149 -19.47 -6.18 8.35
CA SER A 149 -19.80 -5.13 7.39
C SER A 149 -19.16 -3.77 7.69
N GLU A 150 -18.14 -3.70 8.55
CA GLU A 150 -17.34 -2.49 8.68
C GLU A 150 -16.40 -2.34 7.48
N ILE A 151 -16.21 -1.08 7.07
CA ILE A 151 -15.39 -0.74 5.90
C ILE A 151 -14.15 0.01 6.36
N THR A 152 -12.98 -0.48 5.95
CA THR A 152 -11.72 0.23 6.12
C THR A 152 -11.15 0.61 4.76
N TYR A 153 -10.87 1.90 4.57
CA TYR A 153 -10.27 2.43 3.36
C TYR A 153 -8.75 2.60 3.54
N PHE A 154 -8.00 2.14 2.55
CA PHE A 154 -6.56 2.33 2.44
C PHE A 154 -6.23 3.04 1.14
N GLU A 155 -5.53 4.16 1.22
CA GLU A 155 -4.92 4.79 0.05
C GLU A 155 -3.64 4.02 -0.29
N THR A 156 -3.48 3.70 -1.58
CA THR A 156 -2.29 3.00 -2.08
C THR A 156 -1.64 3.80 -3.19
N ASP A 157 -0.35 4.10 -2.99
CA ASP A 157 0.42 4.99 -3.87
C ASP A 157 1.79 4.39 -4.18
N ARG A 158 2.35 4.75 -5.34
CA ARG A 158 3.76 4.54 -5.63
C ARG A 158 4.56 5.75 -5.18
N VAL A 159 5.47 5.54 -4.24
CA VAL A 159 6.32 6.61 -3.69
C VAL A 159 7.75 6.51 -4.19
N ASP A 160 8.42 7.64 -4.28
CA ASP A 160 9.85 7.68 -4.52
C ASP A 160 10.60 7.89 -3.19
N VAL A 161 11.25 6.83 -2.72
CA VAL A 161 12.01 6.85 -1.47
C VAL A 161 13.41 7.41 -1.76
N ARG A 162 13.65 8.65 -1.34
CA ARG A 162 14.93 9.38 -1.47
C ARG A 162 15.25 10.15 -0.21
N GLY A 163 16.54 10.40 0.00
CA GLY A 163 17.07 11.16 1.11
C GLY A 163 18.23 12.04 0.69
N THR A 164 18.76 12.79 1.65
CA THR A 164 19.84 13.77 1.48
C THR A 164 21.05 13.48 2.36
N THR A 165 21.07 12.32 3.03
CA THR A 165 22.19 11.96 3.91
C THR A 165 23.48 11.84 3.12
N ASP A 166 24.53 12.50 3.58
CA ASP A 166 25.87 12.37 3.02
C ASP A 166 26.54 11.07 3.49
N HIS A 167 27.22 10.39 2.58
CA HIS A 167 27.84 9.08 2.79
C HIS A 167 29.36 9.18 2.87
N ASP A 168 29.91 10.21 3.51
CA ASP A 168 31.36 10.27 3.80
C ASP A 168 31.74 9.20 4.85
N VAL A 169 31.75 7.95 4.39
CA VAL A 169 31.99 6.75 5.18
C VAL A 169 33.49 6.52 5.22
N PRO A 170 34.10 6.40 6.43
CA PRO A 170 35.52 6.11 6.55
C PRO A 170 35.95 4.87 5.78
N THR A 171 37.16 4.90 5.21
CA THR A 171 37.79 3.76 4.55
C THR A 171 38.68 2.97 5.51
N ASP A 172 39.25 1.86 5.03
CA ASP A 172 40.24 1.06 5.74
C ASP A 172 39.74 0.50 7.09
N LEU A 173 38.42 0.28 7.20
CA LEU A 173 37.82 -0.37 8.36
C LEU A 173 38.13 -1.86 8.34
N SER A 174 38.35 -2.43 9.52
CA SER A 174 38.53 -3.89 9.70
C SER A 174 37.50 -4.45 10.66
N GLY A 175 36.86 -5.56 10.28
CA GLY A 175 35.85 -6.21 11.10
C GLY A 175 36.05 -7.72 11.21
N SER A 176 35.51 -8.30 12.28
CA SER A 176 35.46 -9.75 12.49
C SER A 176 34.02 -10.24 12.46
N LEU A 177 33.71 -11.18 11.55
CA LEU A 177 32.44 -11.90 11.54
C LEU A 177 32.37 -12.86 12.74
N ILE A 178 31.38 -12.67 13.60
CA ILE A 178 31.14 -13.47 14.80
C ILE A 178 29.66 -13.83 14.83
N ALA A 179 29.39 -15.13 14.68
CA ALA A 179 28.04 -15.67 14.54
C ALA A 179 27.26 -14.97 13.42
N ASP A 180 26.34 -14.05 13.75
CA ASP A 180 25.47 -13.34 12.80
C ASP A 180 25.73 -11.82 12.80
N ARG A 181 26.90 -11.36 13.27
CA ARG A 181 27.27 -9.94 13.36
C ARG A 181 28.72 -9.73 12.95
N VAL A 182 29.04 -8.52 12.49
CA VAL A 182 30.44 -8.10 12.28
C VAL A 182 30.82 -7.08 13.35
N LEU A 183 31.91 -7.33 14.08
CA LEU A 183 32.42 -6.43 15.11
C LEU A 183 33.59 -5.62 14.58
N LEU A 184 33.53 -4.30 14.77
CA LEU A 184 34.62 -3.37 14.52
C LEU A 184 35.18 -2.90 15.87
N TRP A 185 36.50 -2.97 16.01
CA TRP A 185 37.22 -2.54 17.21
C TRP A 185 37.77 -1.13 17.01
N ASN A 186 37.32 -0.20 17.84
CA ASN A 186 37.61 1.23 17.84
C ASN A 186 37.48 1.88 16.45
N PRO A 187 36.35 1.72 15.73
CA PRO A 187 36.17 2.43 14.48
C PRO A 187 36.06 3.95 14.70
N PRO A 188 36.30 4.77 13.67
CA PRO A 188 36.07 6.21 13.74
C PRO A 188 34.63 6.52 14.18
N ASP A 189 34.48 7.53 15.04
CA ASP A 189 33.19 7.91 15.61
C ASP A 189 32.18 8.32 14.52
N GLU A 190 32.66 8.87 13.40
CA GLU A 190 31.84 9.31 12.28
C GLU A 190 31.01 8.18 11.65
N LEU A 191 31.52 6.94 11.66
CA LEU A 191 30.83 5.79 11.05
C LEU A 191 29.45 5.57 11.67
N HIS A 192 29.36 5.69 13.00
CA HIS A 192 28.09 5.65 13.71
C HIS A 192 27.49 7.05 13.85
N GLY A 193 28.28 8.02 14.30
CA GLY A 193 27.81 9.35 14.69
C GLY A 193 27.25 10.18 13.55
N LYS A 194 27.76 10.03 12.31
CA LYS A 194 27.30 10.77 11.13
C LYS A 194 26.57 9.86 10.14
N SER A 195 27.17 8.73 9.78
CA SER A 195 26.61 7.83 8.75
C SER A 195 25.64 6.78 9.32
N PHE A 196 25.51 6.72 10.65
CA PHE A 196 24.57 5.88 11.40
C PHE A 196 24.64 4.39 11.07
N TYR A 197 25.83 3.87 10.77
CA TYR A 197 26.08 2.43 10.68
C TYR A 197 26.20 1.80 12.06
N GLY A 198 25.70 0.57 12.17
CA GLY A 198 25.88 -0.27 13.35
C GLY A 198 25.20 0.22 14.62
N GLN A 199 25.61 -0.39 15.73
CA GLN A 199 25.18 -0.09 17.09
C GLN A 199 26.38 -0.23 18.04
N GLN A 200 26.64 0.78 18.86
CA GLN A 200 27.70 0.72 19.86
C GLN A 200 27.40 -0.32 20.96
N MET A 201 28.38 -1.16 21.28
CA MET A 201 28.32 -2.07 22.43
C MET A 201 28.58 -1.32 23.74
N GLY A 202 27.82 -1.64 24.78
CA GLY A 202 27.94 -1.03 26.12
C GLY A 202 27.00 0.15 26.39
N GLY A 203 26.20 0.56 25.42
CA GLY A 203 25.22 1.63 25.61
C GLY A 203 25.91 2.98 25.85
N ARG A 204 25.78 3.53 27.07
CA ARG A 204 26.41 4.82 27.44
C ARG A 204 27.89 4.70 27.79
N ASP A 205 28.35 3.51 28.17
CA ASP A 205 29.75 3.25 28.46
C ASP A 205 30.39 2.64 27.21
N ALA A 206 30.96 3.50 26.37
CA ALA A 206 31.53 3.09 25.10
C ALA A 206 32.67 2.08 25.34
N THR A 207 32.43 0.82 24.95
CA THR A 207 33.44 -0.25 24.99
C THR A 207 34.49 -0.13 23.88
N GLY A 208 34.32 0.84 22.98
CA GLY A 208 35.09 0.94 21.74
C GLY A 208 34.70 -0.10 20.70
N ILE A 209 33.56 -0.79 20.84
CA ILE A 209 33.13 -1.83 19.90
C ILE A 209 31.86 -1.39 19.18
N LEU A 210 31.88 -1.43 17.85
CA LEU A 210 30.69 -1.22 17.01
C LEU A 210 30.23 -2.54 16.40
N GLN A 211 28.94 -2.84 16.54
CA GLN A 211 28.32 -4.00 15.91
C GLN A 211 27.63 -3.60 14.62
N LEU A 212 27.96 -4.27 13.52
CA LEU A 212 27.23 -4.19 12.27
C LEU A 212 26.32 -5.41 12.12
N SER A 213 25.11 -5.18 11.60
CA SER A 213 24.31 -6.25 11.02
C SER A 213 24.97 -6.80 9.75
N LEU A 214 24.58 -8.02 9.33
CA LEU A 214 25.12 -8.64 8.12
C LEU A 214 24.87 -7.79 6.87
N VAL A 215 23.69 -7.15 6.75
CA VAL A 215 23.38 -6.27 5.61
C VAL A 215 24.22 -4.98 5.60
N GLU A 216 24.46 -4.39 6.77
CA GLU A 216 25.35 -3.23 6.91
C GLU A 216 26.78 -3.59 6.51
N ALA A 217 27.29 -4.72 7.01
CA ALA A 217 28.63 -5.18 6.72
C ALA A 217 28.82 -5.57 5.25
N ALA A 218 27.88 -6.31 4.68
CA ALA A 218 27.92 -6.69 3.26
C ALA A 218 27.96 -5.45 2.35
N HIS A 219 27.14 -4.43 2.65
CA HIS A 219 27.20 -3.16 1.91
C HIS A 219 28.56 -2.48 2.07
N LEU A 220 29.07 -2.30 3.30
CA LEU A 220 30.36 -1.63 3.52
C LEU A 220 31.56 -2.37 2.88
N VAL A 221 31.52 -3.70 2.83
CA VAL A 221 32.54 -4.49 2.11
C VAL A 221 32.40 -4.27 0.60
N ALA A 222 31.18 -4.27 0.08
CA ALA A 222 30.94 -4.08 -1.35
C ALA A 222 31.31 -2.68 -1.85
N GLU A 223 31.16 -1.65 -1.01
CA GLU A 223 31.62 -0.28 -1.30
C GLU A 223 33.14 -0.10 -1.04
N GLY A 224 33.83 -1.12 -0.53
CA GLY A 224 35.27 -1.10 -0.28
C GLY A 224 35.70 -0.36 1.00
N ASN A 225 34.76 0.03 1.86
CA ASN A 225 35.05 0.71 3.13
C ASN A 225 35.54 -0.26 4.22
N LEU A 226 35.11 -1.53 4.18
CA LEU A 226 35.34 -2.53 5.22
C LEU A 226 36.02 -3.78 4.69
N SER A 227 37.01 -4.29 5.41
CA SER A 227 37.63 -5.59 5.21
C SER A 227 37.21 -6.58 6.31
N VAL A 228 36.72 -7.75 5.90
CA VAL A 228 36.37 -8.87 6.78
C VAL A 228 37.05 -10.14 6.26
N ASP A 229 37.56 -10.99 7.16
CA ASP A 229 38.13 -12.28 6.78
C ASP A 229 37.10 -13.15 6.02
N GLY A 230 37.44 -13.54 4.79
CA GLY A 230 36.55 -14.25 3.85
C GLY A 230 35.70 -13.34 2.96
N GLY A 231 35.82 -12.01 3.08
CA GLY A 231 35.26 -11.05 2.15
C GLY A 231 33.73 -10.96 2.16
N TYR A 232 33.18 -10.44 1.07
CA TYR A 232 31.74 -10.22 0.88
C TYR A 232 30.99 -11.55 0.85
N GLU A 233 31.52 -12.54 0.14
CA GLU A 233 30.89 -13.84 -0.10
C GLU A 233 30.58 -14.55 1.21
N LYS A 234 31.52 -14.55 2.17
CA LYS A 234 31.30 -15.19 3.48
C LYS A 234 30.23 -14.49 4.32
N ILE A 235 30.05 -13.19 4.17
CA ILE A 235 28.99 -12.44 4.87
C ILE A 235 27.64 -12.80 4.26
N VAL A 236 27.56 -12.89 2.93
CA VAL A 236 26.33 -13.26 2.21
C VAL A 236 25.93 -14.70 2.52
N GLU A 237 26.84 -15.65 2.39
CA GLU A 237 26.62 -17.06 2.76
C GLU A 237 26.07 -17.15 4.20
N ARG A 238 26.68 -16.40 5.13
CA ARG A 238 26.20 -16.38 6.51
C ARG A 238 24.81 -15.74 6.65
N GLY A 239 24.50 -14.73 5.84
CA GLY A 239 23.18 -14.10 5.79
C GLY A 239 22.10 -15.06 5.30
N GLU A 240 22.39 -15.79 4.22
CA GLU A 240 21.53 -16.83 3.67
C GLU A 240 21.32 -17.98 4.67
N GLU A 241 22.35 -18.41 5.40
CA GLU A 241 22.21 -19.42 6.47
C GLU A 241 21.25 -18.99 7.59
N VAL A 242 21.20 -17.69 7.91
CA VAL A 242 20.43 -17.15 9.03
C VAL A 242 19.01 -16.75 8.62
N GLU A 243 18.83 -16.19 7.42
CA GLU A 243 17.55 -15.61 6.97
C GLU A 243 16.97 -16.25 5.69
N GLY A 244 17.69 -17.19 5.06
CA GLY A 244 17.35 -17.77 3.77
C GLY A 244 17.30 -16.74 2.64
N ASP A 245 16.52 -17.03 1.59
CA ASP A 245 16.30 -16.16 0.41
C ASP A 245 15.80 -14.73 0.73
N ARG A 246 15.44 -14.46 1.99
CA ARG A 246 15.05 -13.10 2.42
C ARG A 246 16.28 -12.21 2.53
N PHE A 247 17.46 -12.76 2.85
CA PHE A 247 18.67 -11.99 3.04
C PHE A 247 19.02 -11.17 1.81
N ASP A 248 19.04 -11.78 0.62
CA ASP A 248 19.45 -11.13 -0.62
C ASP A 248 18.51 -9.99 -1.00
N ARG A 249 17.19 -10.21 -0.87
CA ARG A 249 16.20 -9.15 -1.09
C ARG A 249 16.39 -7.99 -0.10
N ARG A 250 16.64 -8.30 1.18
CA ARG A 250 16.90 -7.27 2.19
C ARG A 250 18.20 -6.53 1.92
N LEU A 251 19.26 -7.21 1.47
CA LEU A 251 20.53 -6.61 1.13
C LEU A 251 20.39 -5.68 -0.08
N LEU A 252 19.71 -6.11 -1.14
CA LEU A 252 19.40 -5.28 -2.30
C LEU A 252 18.66 -3.99 -1.90
N VAL A 253 17.61 -4.11 -1.09
CA VAL A 253 16.84 -2.97 -0.59
C VAL A 253 17.69 -2.07 0.29
N TYR A 254 18.49 -2.64 1.20
CA TYR A 254 19.39 -1.89 2.05
C TYR A 254 20.38 -1.04 1.23
N ARG A 255 21.03 -1.66 0.24
CA ARG A 255 21.98 -0.97 -0.66
C ARG A 255 21.29 0.12 -1.47
N THR A 256 20.13 -0.18 -2.07
CA THR A 256 19.38 0.81 -2.85
C THR A 256 18.95 2.02 -2.01
N LEU A 257 18.57 1.82 -0.74
CA LEU A 257 18.25 2.93 0.16
C LEU A 257 19.49 3.79 0.43
N ARG A 258 20.64 3.17 0.73
CA ARG A 258 21.90 3.88 0.91
C ARG A 258 22.29 4.66 -0.35
N ASP A 259 22.24 4.05 -1.52
CA ASP A 259 22.56 4.72 -2.79
C ASP A 259 21.64 5.92 -3.08
N ARG A 260 20.44 5.95 -2.48
CA ARG A 260 19.45 7.03 -2.61
C ARG A 260 19.51 8.05 -1.47
N GLY A 261 20.57 8.08 -0.66
CA GLY A 261 20.72 9.06 0.42
C GLY A 261 19.89 8.76 1.66
N VAL A 262 19.34 7.54 1.78
CA VAL A 262 18.47 7.12 2.89
C VAL A 262 19.22 6.17 3.82
N VAL A 263 19.06 6.37 5.13
CA VAL A 263 19.66 5.52 6.15
C VAL A 263 18.65 4.48 6.66
N PRO A 264 18.73 3.22 6.24
CA PRO A 264 17.96 2.14 6.84
C PRO A 264 18.58 1.66 8.17
N LYS A 265 17.76 1.54 9.21
CA LYS A 265 18.06 0.80 10.45
C LYS A 265 17.05 -0.32 10.65
N THR A 266 17.34 -1.27 11.54
CA THR A 266 16.43 -2.38 11.84
C THR A 266 15.01 -1.91 12.18
N GLY A 267 14.02 -2.45 11.47
CA GLY A 267 12.59 -2.24 11.71
C GLY A 267 11.98 -3.22 12.72
N PHE A 268 12.78 -4.12 13.31
CA PHE A 268 12.30 -5.25 14.11
C PHE A 268 11.31 -4.87 15.22
N LYS A 269 11.56 -3.76 15.92
CA LYS A 269 10.66 -3.24 16.98
C LYS A 269 9.28 -2.81 16.49
N PHE A 270 9.11 -2.72 15.17
CA PHE A 270 7.90 -2.30 14.48
C PHE A 270 7.44 -3.35 13.45
N GLY A 271 7.86 -4.61 13.58
CA GLY A 271 7.42 -5.68 12.67
C GLY A 271 7.88 -5.52 11.21
N ALA A 272 8.81 -4.60 10.93
CA ALA A 272 9.29 -4.28 9.59
C ALA A 272 10.74 -4.71 9.38
N ASP A 273 11.19 -4.81 8.13
CA ASP A 273 12.60 -5.07 7.80
C ASP A 273 13.47 -3.88 8.19
N PHE A 274 13.02 -2.68 7.81
CA PHE A 274 13.73 -1.44 8.06
C PHE A 274 12.81 -0.34 8.59
N ARG A 275 13.39 0.55 9.38
CA ARG A 275 12.92 1.93 9.54
C ARG A 275 13.93 2.83 8.85
N THR A 276 13.47 3.82 8.12
CA THR A 276 14.35 4.68 7.33
C THR A 276 14.47 6.07 7.94
N TYR A 277 15.56 6.75 7.61
CA TYR A 277 15.80 8.15 7.92
C TYR A 277 16.25 8.81 6.62
N ALA A 278 15.46 9.74 6.10
CA ALA A 278 15.77 10.43 4.86
C ALA A 278 16.95 11.44 5.00
N ASP A 279 17.15 11.98 6.19
CA ASP A 279 18.19 12.96 6.45
C ASP A 279 18.84 12.71 7.82
N VAL A 280 20.15 12.48 7.83
CA VAL A 280 20.94 12.25 9.04
C VAL A 280 22.16 13.15 9.01
N GLU A 281 22.13 14.22 9.80
CA GLU A 281 23.31 15.05 10.06
C GLU A 281 24.20 14.43 11.16
N SER A 282 23.57 13.98 12.25
CA SER A 282 24.21 13.25 13.32
C SER A 282 23.22 12.41 14.12
N VAL A 283 23.73 11.40 14.83
CA VAL A 283 22.92 10.56 15.73
C VAL A 283 22.33 11.35 16.89
N GLU A 284 23.01 12.41 17.34
CA GLU A 284 22.56 13.28 18.43
C GLU A 284 21.37 14.17 18.03
N ASN A 285 21.29 14.52 16.74
CA ASN A 285 20.24 15.35 16.16
C ASN A 285 19.32 14.55 15.22
N LEU A 286 19.16 13.25 15.48
CA LEU A 286 18.32 12.38 14.65
C LEU A 286 16.85 12.81 14.70
N GLY A 287 16.30 13.09 13.51
CA GLY A 287 14.87 13.18 13.31
C GLY A 287 14.15 11.86 13.60
N HIS A 288 12.82 11.87 13.49
CA HIS A 288 12.03 10.64 13.54
C HIS A 288 12.11 9.92 12.20
N SER A 289 12.22 8.58 12.25
CA SER A 289 12.08 7.77 11.03
C SER A 289 10.72 7.98 10.38
N GLU A 290 10.70 8.09 9.06
CA GLU A 290 9.53 8.43 8.25
C GLU A 290 8.79 7.18 7.77
N PHE A 291 9.53 6.16 7.30
CA PHE A 291 8.95 4.93 6.76
C PHE A 291 9.30 3.70 7.58
N LEU A 292 8.37 2.76 7.56
CA LEU A 292 8.62 1.36 7.85
C LEU A 292 8.62 0.61 6.51
N ILE A 293 9.75 -0.03 6.18
CA ILE A 293 9.91 -0.79 4.96
C ILE A 293 9.71 -2.28 5.26
N ARG A 294 8.79 -2.93 4.54
CA ARG A 294 8.74 -4.39 4.41
C ARG A 294 9.25 -4.79 3.03
N VAL A 295 10.09 -5.81 2.97
CA VAL A 295 10.66 -6.31 1.71
C VAL A 295 9.87 -7.51 1.23
N LEU A 296 9.24 -7.39 0.06
CA LEU A 296 8.37 -8.40 -0.53
C LEU A 296 8.82 -8.73 -1.96
N ARG A 297 8.29 -9.81 -2.52
CA ARG A 297 8.39 -10.09 -3.96
C ARG A 297 7.36 -9.26 -4.72
N ASP A 298 7.63 -8.94 -5.98
CA ASP A 298 6.71 -8.22 -6.87
C ASP A 298 5.42 -9.00 -7.19
N GLY A 299 5.43 -10.34 -7.11
CA GLY A 299 4.25 -11.19 -7.18
C GLY A 299 3.54 -11.42 -5.84
N HIS A 300 3.74 -10.55 -4.83
CA HIS A 300 3.12 -10.75 -3.52
C HIS A 300 1.60 -10.60 -3.57
N GLU A 301 0.94 -11.41 -2.75
CA GLU A 301 -0.49 -11.46 -2.57
C GLU A 301 -0.81 -11.14 -1.10
N PHE A 302 -1.44 -10.00 -0.86
CA PHE A 302 -1.78 -9.55 0.49
C PHE A 302 -3.01 -10.27 1.03
N SER A 303 -2.92 -10.69 2.29
CA SER A 303 -4.09 -10.87 3.15
C SER A 303 -4.54 -9.49 3.65
N PRO A 304 -5.81 -9.08 3.43
CA PRO A 304 -6.39 -7.84 3.96
C PRO A 304 -6.12 -7.63 5.45
N ARG A 305 -6.21 -8.70 6.24
CA ARG A 305 -5.94 -8.67 7.68
C ARG A 305 -4.48 -8.30 7.98
N ASP A 306 -3.52 -8.91 7.28
CA ASP A 306 -2.10 -8.67 7.54
C ASP A 306 -1.69 -7.28 7.04
N LEU A 307 -2.24 -6.84 5.91
CA LEU A 307 -2.09 -5.46 5.42
C LEU A 307 -2.62 -4.44 6.43
N ALA A 308 -3.83 -4.67 6.98
CA ALA A 308 -4.42 -3.81 7.99
C ALA A 308 -3.57 -3.75 9.28
N LEU A 309 -2.99 -4.88 9.70
CA LEU A 309 -2.08 -4.93 10.85
C LEU A 309 -0.80 -4.11 10.61
N ASP A 310 -0.20 -4.24 9.43
CA ASP A 310 0.98 -3.48 9.04
C ASP A 310 0.71 -1.96 9.04
N VAL A 311 -0.37 -1.54 8.39
CA VAL A 311 -0.75 -0.13 8.31
C VAL A 311 -1.10 0.42 9.70
N ARG A 312 -1.82 -0.36 10.53
CA ARG A 312 -2.15 0.04 11.91
C ARG A 312 -0.90 0.21 12.77
N LEU A 313 0.09 -0.68 12.60
CA LEU A 313 1.35 -0.62 13.33
C LEU A 313 2.14 0.64 12.95
N ALA A 314 2.27 0.92 11.65
CA ALA A 314 2.92 2.14 11.17
C ALA A 314 2.20 3.41 11.67
N HIS A 315 0.87 3.46 11.55
CA HIS A 315 0.07 4.57 12.00
C HIS A 315 0.23 4.83 13.51
N GLY A 316 0.26 3.77 14.33
CA GLY A 316 0.43 3.86 15.78
C GLY A 316 1.74 4.52 16.21
N VAL A 317 2.78 4.45 15.37
CA VAL A 317 4.09 5.07 15.61
C VAL A 317 4.35 6.30 14.74
N ARG A 318 3.29 6.85 14.12
CA ARG A 318 3.32 8.02 13.21
C ARG A 318 4.32 7.86 12.07
N LYS A 319 4.34 6.67 11.46
CA LYS A 319 5.13 6.35 10.27
C LYS A 319 4.21 5.91 9.15
N ARG A 320 4.72 5.94 7.93
CA ARG A 320 4.03 5.40 6.76
C ARG A 320 4.58 4.02 6.43
N MET A 321 3.69 3.07 6.14
CA MET A 321 4.07 1.73 5.73
C MET A 321 4.41 1.75 4.24
N VAL A 322 5.57 1.19 3.88
CA VAL A 322 6.04 1.09 2.50
C VAL A 322 6.53 -0.33 2.25
N PHE A 323 6.13 -0.90 1.13
CA PHE A 323 6.55 -2.22 0.67
C PHE A 323 7.53 -2.06 -0.49
N ALA A 324 8.76 -2.54 -0.31
CA ALA A 324 9.76 -2.60 -1.37
C ALA A 324 9.56 -3.91 -2.15
N LEU A 325 9.11 -3.79 -3.41
CA LEU A 325 8.79 -4.94 -4.25
C LEU A 325 9.99 -5.33 -5.10
N VAL A 326 10.57 -6.49 -4.78
CA VAL A 326 11.76 -7.04 -5.44
C VAL A 326 11.34 -8.06 -6.48
N THR A 327 11.73 -7.80 -7.73
CA THR A 327 11.54 -8.69 -8.88
C THR A 327 12.49 -9.89 -8.83
N ASP A 328 12.17 -10.95 -9.57
CA ASP A 328 13.03 -12.13 -9.70
C ASP A 328 14.42 -11.83 -10.30
N ASN A 329 14.56 -10.73 -11.04
CA ASN A 329 15.84 -10.24 -11.59
C ASN A 329 16.61 -9.32 -10.62
N GLU A 330 16.30 -9.38 -9.32
CA GLU A 330 16.96 -8.61 -8.26
C GLU A 330 16.94 -7.09 -8.49
N ARG A 331 15.80 -6.59 -8.97
CA ARG A 331 15.53 -5.15 -9.09
C ARG A 331 14.35 -4.77 -8.24
N ILE A 332 14.40 -3.56 -7.68
CA ILE A 332 13.25 -2.95 -7.02
C ILE A 332 12.46 -2.21 -8.08
N ASP A 333 11.29 -2.75 -8.42
CA ASP A 333 10.41 -2.16 -9.42
C ASP A 333 9.60 -1.00 -8.81
N THR A 334 9.01 -1.25 -7.64
CA THR A 334 8.02 -0.36 -7.04
C THR A 334 8.22 -0.26 -5.52
N TRP A 335 8.04 0.96 -4.99
CA TRP A 335 7.86 1.22 -3.56
C TRP A 335 6.39 1.56 -3.31
N LEU A 336 5.63 0.58 -2.81
CA LEU A 336 4.20 0.74 -2.58
C LEU A 336 3.96 1.31 -1.17
N SER A 337 3.45 2.52 -1.09
CA SER A 337 2.95 3.12 0.15
C SER A 337 1.51 2.72 0.39
N VAL A 338 1.17 2.37 1.64
CA VAL A 338 -0.21 2.16 2.07
C VAL A 338 -0.50 2.94 3.34
N THR A 339 -1.56 3.74 3.31
CA THR A 339 -1.99 4.61 4.42
C THR A 339 -3.48 4.44 4.68
N ARG A 340 -3.90 4.61 5.94
CA ARG A 340 -5.33 4.64 6.27
C ARG A 340 -5.95 5.93 5.72
N LEU A 341 -7.06 5.79 5.01
CA LEU A 341 -7.84 6.91 4.47
C LEU A 341 -9.18 7.02 5.20
N THR A 342 -9.66 8.25 5.37
CA THR A 342 -11.05 8.55 5.74
C THR A 342 -11.63 9.43 4.62
N PRO A 343 -12.42 8.86 3.69
CA PRO A 343 -13.00 9.59 2.57
C PRO A 343 -13.93 10.75 2.97
#